data_AF-A0AAN9CII4-F1
#
_entry.id   AF-A0AAN9CII4-F1
#
_cell.length_a   1.000
_cell.length_b   1.000
_cell.length_c   1.000
_cell.angle_alpha   90.00
_cell.angle_beta   90.00
_cell.angle_gamma   90.00
#
_symmetry.space_group_name_H-M   'P 1'
#
loop_
_entity.id
_entity.type
_entity.pdbx_description
1 polymer ?
#
loop_
_entity_poly.entity_id
_entity_poly.type
_entity_poly.pdbx_seq_one_letter_code
_entity_poly.pdbx_strand_id
1 'polypeptide(L)'
;MEDQVKYLTAKGISAAFAGKHETTDADIAAGRFSIVFGSPELLVGVKKWRDMLQTDVYRERLIGMAVDEVHTIVLWGERHGSDAPFRKWCGLVGELRSLLPISLPVLALTATASLTTREKIMKHLGLQKC
;
A
#
# COMPACT_ATOMS: atom_id res chain seq x y z
N MET A 1 -3.64 -1.70 -11.98
CA MET A 1 -4.34 -2.43 -10.91
C MET A 1 -5.50 -3.27 -11.45
N GLU A 2 -6.40 -2.75 -12.30
CA GLU A 2 -7.49 -3.57 -12.86
C GLU A 2 -6.99 -4.82 -13.61
N ASP A 3 -5.94 -4.69 -14.42
CA ASP A 3 -5.39 -5.83 -15.16
C ASP A 3 -4.77 -6.87 -14.23
N GLN A 4 -4.16 -6.45 -13.10
CA GLN A 4 -3.65 -7.36 -12.08
C GLN A 4 -4.79 -8.12 -11.39
N VAL A 5 -5.90 -7.44 -11.07
CA VAL A 5 -7.10 -8.10 -10.52
C VAL A 5 -7.64 -9.11 -11.52
N LYS A 6 -7.86 -8.72 -12.79
CA LYS A 6 -8.35 -9.62 -13.85
C LYS A 6 -7.45 -10.85 -14.00
N TYR A 7 -6.13 -10.64 -14.06
CA TYR A 7 -5.14 -11.70 -14.19
C TYR A 7 -5.22 -12.69 -13.02
N LEU A 8 -5.23 -12.20 -11.78
CA LEU A 8 -5.30 -13.05 -10.58
C LEU A 8 -6.63 -13.81 -10.50
N THR A 9 -7.74 -13.15 -10.78
CA THR A 9 -9.06 -13.81 -10.79
C THR A 9 -9.16 -14.88 -11.87
N ALA A 10 -8.55 -14.68 -13.04
CA ALA A 10 -8.49 -15.69 -14.09
C ALA A 10 -7.65 -16.92 -13.70
N LYS A 11 -6.80 -16.78 -12.67
CA LYS A 11 -6.03 -17.89 -12.06
C LYS A 11 -6.70 -18.47 -10.81
N GLY A 12 -7.93 -18.08 -10.50
CA GLY A 12 -8.68 -18.56 -9.34
C GLY A 12 -8.28 -17.91 -8.01
N ILE A 13 -7.49 -16.84 -8.03
CA ILE A 13 -7.10 -16.10 -6.83
C ILE A 13 -8.10 -14.97 -6.60
N SER A 14 -8.72 -14.92 -5.41
CA SER A 14 -9.65 -13.84 -5.06
C SER A 14 -8.87 -12.53 -4.88
N ALA A 15 -9.11 -11.58 -5.79
CA ALA A 15 -8.46 -10.28 -5.79
C ALA A 15 -9.47 -9.16 -6.03
N ALA A 16 -9.26 -8.01 -5.40
CA ALA A 16 -10.10 -6.83 -5.58
C ALA A 16 -9.28 -5.54 -5.54
N PHE A 17 -9.86 -4.47 -6.07
CA PHE A 17 -9.33 -3.11 -5.98
C PHE A 17 -10.27 -2.24 -5.13
N ALA A 18 -9.72 -1.62 -4.09
CA ALA A 18 -10.43 -0.76 -3.17
C ALA A 18 -10.93 0.53 -3.86
N GLY A 19 -12.13 0.97 -3.51
CA GLY A 19 -12.71 2.23 -3.98
C GLY A 19 -13.40 2.16 -5.35
N LYS A 20 -13.65 0.94 -5.87
CA LYS A 20 -14.34 0.75 -7.16
C LYS A 20 -15.87 0.78 -7.02
N HIS A 21 -16.41 -0.02 -6.10
CA HIS A 21 -17.86 -0.15 -5.86
C HIS A 21 -18.12 -0.40 -4.37
N GLU A 22 -19.23 0.14 -3.84
CA GLU A 22 -19.56 0.01 -2.41
C GLU A 22 -19.72 -1.45 -1.95
N THR A 23 -20.30 -2.31 -2.80
CA THR A 23 -20.45 -3.74 -2.51
C THR A 23 -19.10 -4.45 -2.43
N THR A 24 -18.20 -4.21 -3.39
CA THR A 24 -16.83 -4.74 -3.36
C THR A 24 -16.08 -4.21 -2.15
N ASP A 25 -16.22 -2.94 -1.80
CA ASP A 25 -15.57 -2.36 -0.62
C ASP A 25 -16.04 -2.98 0.69
N ALA A 26 -17.34 -3.29 0.81
CA ALA A 26 -17.88 -3.99 1.97
C ALA A 26 -17.32 -5.41 2.09
N ASP A 27 -17.18 -6.10 0.96
CA ASP A 27 -16.58 -7.44 0.90
C ASP A 27 -15.07 -7.42 1.21
N ILE A 28 -14.36 -6.36 0.79
CA ILE A 28 -12.98 -6.11 1.21
C ILE A 28 -12.93 -5.91 2.72
N ALA A 29 -13.75 -5.02 3.29
CA ALA A 29 -13.76 -4.78 4.73
C ALA A 29 -14.10 -6.02 5.56
N ALA A 30 -14.90 -6.94 5.01
CA ALA A 30 -15.21 -8.24 5.61
C ALA A 30 -14.09 -9.30 5.42
N GLY A 31 -12.98 -8.96 4.78
CA GLY A 31 -11.83 -9.85 4.58
C GLY A 31 -12.11 -11.03 3.64
N ARG A 32 -12.92 -10.81 2.59
CA ARG A 32 -13.32 -11.88 1.63
C ARG A 32 -12.36 -12.10 0.47
N PHE A 33 -11.30 -11.30 0.35
CA PHE A 33 -10.32 -11.38 -0.72
C PHE A 33 -8.94 -11.75 -0.18
N SER A 34 -8.20 -12.56 -0.93
CA SER A 34 -6.82 -12.91 -0.61
C SER A 34 -5.84 -11.79 -0.93
N ILE A 35 -6.12 -11.00 -1.98
CA ILE A 35 -5.29 -9.87 -2.40
C ILE A 35 -6.17 -8.63 -2.60
N VAL A 36 -5.79 -7.53 -1.95
CA VAL A 36 -6.47 -6.24 -2.07
C VAL A 36 -5.49 -5.21 -2.59
N PHE A 37 -5.80 -4.61 -3.72
CA PHE A 37 -5.07 -3.48 -4.30
C PHE A 37 -5.69 -2.17 -3.84
N GLY A 38 -4.85 -1.16 -3.61
CA GLY A 38 -5.30 0.20 -3.33
C GLY A 38 -4.23 1.20 -3.68
N SER A 39 -4.64 2.39 -4.12
CA SER A 39 -3.70 3.49 -4.33
C SER A 39 -3.28 4.12 -3.00
N PRO A 40 -2.13 4.81 -2.94
CA PRO A 40 -1.72 5.58 -1.76
C PRO A 40 -2.79 6.58 -1.32
N GLU A 41 -3.45 7.26 -2.27
CA GLU A 41 -4.53 8.22 -2.01
C GLU A 41 -5.67 7.60 -1.20
N LEU A 42 -6.04 6.35 -1.52
CA LEU A 42 -7.13 5.66 -0.84
C LEU A 42 -6.68 5.09 0.49
N LEU A 43 -5.62 4.28 0.49
CA LEU A 43 -5.21 3.53 1.69
C LEU A 43 -4.68 4.45 2.79
N VAL A 44 -3.93 5.50 2.42
CA VAL A 44 -3.36 6.45 3.37
C VAL A 44 -4.30 7.62 3.62
N GLY A 45 -4.97 8.12 2.58
CA GLY A 45 -5.68 9.40 2.63
C GLY A 45 -7.15 9.31 3.05
N VAL A 46 -7.77 8.14 3.01
CA VAL A 46 -9.19 7.97 3.34
C VAL A 46 -9.35 7.15 4.61
N LYS A 47 -9.96 7.78 5.64
CA LYS A 47 -10.11 7.22 6.99
C LYS A 47 -10.73 5.82 7.02
N LYS A 48 -11.75 5.55 6.19
CA LYS A 48 -12.41 4.23 6.06
C LYS A 48 -11.41 3.09 5.90
N TRP A 49 -10.41 3.25 5.04
CA TRP A 49 -9.43 2.20 4.75
C TRP A 49 -8.42 2.04 5.88
N ARG A 50 -8.03 3.14 6.53
CA ARG A 50 -7.17 3.12 7.72
C ARG A 50 -7.84 2.40 8.89
N ASP A 51 -9.10 2.74 9.17
CA ASP A 51 -9.88 2.11 10.23
C ASP A 51 -10.04 0.61 9.98
N MET A 52 -10.26 0.22 8.73
CA MET A 52 -10.40 -1.18 8.33
C MET A 52 -9.13 -2.00 8.62
N LEU A 53 -7.93 -1.45 8.39
CA LEU A 53 -6.67 -2.12 8.74
C LEU A 53 -6.51 -2.37 10.25
N GLN A 54 -7.26 -1.64 11.09
CA GLN A 54 -7.24 -1.79 12.55
C GLN A 54 -8.34 -2.71 13.10
N THR A 55 -9.20 -3.26 12.23
CA THR A 55 -10.22 -4.25 12.63
C THR A 55 -9.57 -5.59 12.97
N ASP A 56 -10.24 -6.39 13.79
CA ASP A 56 -9.75 -7.73 14.17
C ASP A 56 -9.57 -8.63 12.94
N VAL A 57 -10.46 -8.49 11.94
CA VAL A 57 -10.36 -9.20 10.65
C VAL A 57 -8.98 -9.01 10.01
N TYR A 58 -8.51 -7.76 9.91
CA TYR A 58 -7.22 -7.46 9.27
C TYR A 58 -6.04 -7.66 10.21
N ARG A 59 -6.21 -7.43 11.52
CA ARG A 59 -5.16 -7.72 12.50
C ARG A 59 -4.80 -9.20 12.57
N GLU A 60 -5.78 -10.08 12.41
CA GLU A 60 -5.59 -11.54 12.47
C GLU A 60 -5.23 -12.16 11.11
N ARG A 61 -5.80 -11.65 10.01
CA ARG A 61 -5.68 -12.29 8.69
C ARG A 61 -4.67 -11.65 7.76
N LEU A 62 -4.25 -10.41 7.99
CA LEU A 62 -3.27 -9.78 7.11
C LEU A 62 -1.90 -10.43 7.34
N ILE A 63 -1.32 -10.97 6.27
CA ILE A 63 -0.04 -11.68 6.32
C ILE A 63 1.14 -10.91 5.71
N GLY A 64 0.87 -9.81 5.02
CA GLY A 64 1.91 -9.00 4.39
C GLY A 64 1.36 -7.74 3.71
N MET A 65 2.25 -6.79 3.46
CA MET A 65 1.99 -5.62 2.63
C MET A 65 3.03 -5.55 1.51
N ALA A 66 2.58 -5.33 0.27
CA ALA A 66 3.46 -5.08 -0.86
C ALA A 66 3.26 -3.65 -1.36
N VAL A 67 4.36 -2.93 -1.59
CA VAL A 67 4.39 -1.59 -2.18
C VAL A 67 5.08 -1.68 -3.52
N ASP A 68 4.28 -1.65 -4.58
CA ASP A 68 4.75 -1.63 -5.96
C ASP A 68 5.15 -0.22 -6.39
N GLU A 69 6.08 -0.13 -7.34
CA GLU A 69 6.69 1.13 -7.80
C GLU A 69 7.13 2.08 -6.68
N VAL A 70 7.80 1.51 -5.67
CA VAL A 70 8.16 2.22 -4.44
C VAL A 70 9.05 3.45 -4.65
N HIS A 71 9.74 3.54 -5.79
CA HIS A 71 10.51 4.72 -6.18
C HIS A 71 9.65 6.00 -6.26
N THR A 72 8.35 5.88 -6.48
CA THR A 72 7.40 7.01 -6.51
C THR A 72 7.26 7.72 -5.16
N ILE A 73 7.58 7.06 -4.04
CA ILE A 73 7.63 7.69 -2.71
C ILE A 73 8.61 8.87 -2.73
N VAL A 74 9.78 8.68 -3.33
CA VAL A 74 10.83 9.70 -3.41
C VAL A 74 10.54 10.69 -4.54
N LEU A 75 10.18 10.20 -5.73
CA LEU A 75 10.02 11.07 -6.90
C LEU A 75 8.79 11.99 -6.81
N TRP A 76 7.69 11.51 -6.21
CA TRP A 76 6.41 12.23 -6.21
C TRP A 76 5.93 12.59 -4.81
N GLY A 77 6.38 11.86 -3.79
CA GLY A 77 5.98 12.03 -2.40
C GLY A 77 6.85 12.98 -1.58
N GLU A 78 8.09 13.24 -1.99
CA GLU A 78 8.96 14.23 -1.35
C GLU A 78 8.68 15.65 -1.86
N ARG A 79 9.00 16.64 -1.02
CA ARG A 79 9.06 18.05 -1.44
C ARG A 79 10.38 18.30 -2.13
N HIS A 80 10.35 19.02 -3.24
CA HIS A 80 11.55 19.50 -3.93
C HIS A 80 11.56 21.02 -3.87
N GLY A 81 12.54 21.60 -3.15
CA GLY A 81 12.60 23.04 -2.92
C GLY A 81 11.41 23.58 -2.12
N SER A 82 10.80 24.66 -2.60
CA SER A 82 9.62 25.27 -1.98
C SER A 82 8.32 24.54 -2.28
N ASP A 83 8.29 23.70 -3.31
CA ASP A 83 7.05 23.16 -3.85
C ASP A 83 6.44 22.08 -2.94
N ALA A 84 5.12 21.94 -3.05
CA ALA A 84 4.41 20.81 -2.45
C ALA A 84 4.74 19.52 -3.22
N PRO A 85 4.66 18.34 -2.58
CA PRO A 85 4.85 17.09 -3.30
C PRO A 85 3.78 16.90 -4.37
N PHE A 86 4.19 16.41 -5.54
CA PHE A 86 3.28 16.15 -6.66
C PHE A 86 2.16 15.16 -6.29
N ARG A 87 2.51 14.08 -5.56
CA ARG A 87 1.57 13.12 -4.99
C ARG A 87 1.92 12.85 -3.54
N LYS A 88 1.48 13.78 -2.67
CA LYS A 88 1.68 13.75 -1.21
C LYS A 88 1.49 12.35 -0.59
N TRP A 89 0.45 11.63 -0.98
CA TRP A 89 0.12 10.33 -0.38
C TRP A 89 1.15 9.23 -0.65
N CYS A 90 1.88 9.28 -1.76
CA CYS A 90 3.00 8.39 -2.02
C CYS A 90 4.07 8.53 -0.92
N GLY A 91 4.36 9.76 -0.49
CA GLY A 91 5.37 10.05 0.55
C GLY A 91 5.00 9.52 1.94
N LEU A 92 3.71 9.23 2.14
CA LEU A 92 3.13 8.87 3.44
C LEU A 92 2.72 7.39 3.54
N VAL A 93 3.02 6.55 2.54
CA VAL A 93 2.71 5.11 2.57
C VAL A 93 3.29 4.41 3.81
N GLY A 94 4.45 4.88 4.30
CA GLY A 94 5.07 4.38 5.52
C GLY A 94 4.18 4.51 6.77
N GLU A 95 3.23 5.45 6.80
CA GLU A 95 2.28 5.59 7.91
C GLU A 95 1.41 4.35 8.10
N LEU A 96 1.11 3.61 7.03
CA LEU A 96 0.31 2.39 7.13
C LEU A 96 0.94 1.40 8.11
N ARG A 97 2.28 1.35 8.19
CA ARG A 97 2.98 0.48 9.15
C ARG A 97 2.64 0.76 10.60
N SER A 98 2.22 1.97 10.94
CA SER A 98 1.76 2.31 12.30
C SER A 98 0.39 1.70 12.65
N LEU A 99 -0.37 1.30 11.62
CA LEU A 99 -1.69 0.69 11.76
C LEU A 99 -1.64 -0.84 11.69
N LEU A 100 -0.57 -1.39 11.12
CA LEU A 100 -0.38 -2.81 10.88
C LEU A 100 0.30 -3.51 12.07
N PRO A 101 0.15 -4.84 12.20
CA PRO A 101 0.90 -5.62 13.18
C PRO A 101 2.42 -5.42 13.03
N ILE A 102 3.14 -5.34 14.16
CA ILE A 102 4.60 -5.07 14.17
C ILE A 102 5.38 -6.14 13.39
N SER A 103 4.94 -7.39 13.44
CA SER A 103 5.58 -8.53 12.77
C SER A 103 5.21 -8.67 11.30
N LEU A 104 4.35 -7.80 10.75
CA LEU A 104 3.88 -7.93 9.38
C LEU A 104 5.01 -7.63 8.38
N PRO A 105 5.38 -8.57 7.49
CA PRO A 105 6.39 -8.32 6.48
C PRO A 105 5.93 -7.26 5.46
N VAL A 106 6.86 -6.40 5.06
CA VAL A 106 6.65 -5.39 4.02
C VAL A 106 7.61 -5.64 2.86
N LEU A 107 7.05 -5.88 1.68
CA LEU A 107 7.78 -6.04 0.43
C LEU A 107 7.75 -4.73 -0.36
N ALA A 108 8.90 -4.21 -0.74
CA ALA A 108 9.04 -2.99 -1.54
C ALA A 108 9.65 -3.33 -2.90
N LEU A 109 8.94 -3.01 -3.99
CA LEU A 109 9.28 -3.40 -5.36
C LEU A 109 9.49 -2.18 -6.24
N THR A 110 10.57 -2.18 -7.02
CA THR A 110 10.80 -1.19 -8.08
C THR A 110 11.92 -1.65 -9.02
N ALA A 111 11.84 -1.26 -10.30
CA ALA A 111 12.90 -1.46 -11.27
C ALA A 111 13.91 -0.29 -11.37
N THR A 112 13.60 0.89 -10.80
CA THR A 112 14.21 2.18 -11.17
C THR A 112 14.81 2.94 -9.97
N ALA A 113 15.39 2.26 -8.99
CA ALA A 113 16.00 2.90 -7.82
C ALA A 113 17.54 2.90 -7.88
N SER A 114 18.14 4.09 -7.77
CA SER A 114 19.56 4.23 -7.42
C SER A 114 19.80 3.82 -5.96
N LEU A 115 21.07 3.67 -5.55
CA LEU A 115 21.43 3.40 -4.15
C LEU A 115 20.90 4.49 -3.21
N THR A 116 20.99 5.76 -3.61
CA THR A 116 20.49 6.89 -2.81
C THR A 116 18.95 6.87 -2.70
N THR A 117 18.25 6.58 -3.80
CA THR A 117 16.79 6.43 -3.79
C THR A 117 16.38 5.25 -2.92
N ARG A 118 17.11 4.13 -2.96
CA ARG A 118 16.86 2.96 -2.10
C ARG A 118 16.97 3.30 -0.62
N GLU A 119 17.99 4.05 -0.20
CA GLU A 119 18.16 4.45 1.20
C GLU A 119 17.01 5.37 1.67
N LYS A 120 16.57 6.29 0.81
CA LYS A 120 15.39 7.11 1.08
C LYS A 120 14.11 6.29 1.18
N ILE A 121 13.87 5.36 0.25
CA ILE A 121 12.73 4.43 0.29
C ILE A 121 12.71 3.68 1.63
N MET A 122 13.85 3.09 2.02
CA MET A 122 13.96 2.36 3.28
C MET A 122 13.63 3.25 4.46
N LYS A 123 14.11 4.49 4.49
CA LYS A 123 13.79 5.46 5.54
C LYS A 123 12.29 5.78 5.59
N HIS A 124 11.68 6.10 4.43
CA HIS A 124 10.25 6.41 4.34
C HIS A 124 9.37 5.25 4.78
N LEU A 125 9.74 4.03 4.41
CA LEU A 125 9.02 2.84 4.80
C LEU A 125 9.46 2.28 6.15
N GLY A 126 10.45 2.85 6.86
CA GLY A 126 10.98 2.32 8.11
C GLY A 126 11.59 0.90 8.00
N LEU A 127 12.12 0.53 6.84
CA LEU A 127 12.71 -0.79 6.59
C LEU A 127 14.14 -0.84 7.14
N GLN A 128 14.50 -1.97 7.75
CA GLN A 128 15.87 -2.22 8.20
C GLN A 128 16.71 -2.82 7.06
N LYS A 129 18.02 -2.54 7.05
CA LYS A 129 18.95 -3.21 6.12
C LYS A 129 18.99 -4.69 6.50
N CYS A 130 18.69 -5.56 5.53
CA CYS A 130 18.99 -6.98 5.61
C CYS A 130 20.51 -7.20 5.54
#